data_AF-I0YUL5-F1
#
_entry.id   AF-I0YUL5-F1
#
_cell.length_a   1.000
_cell.length_b   1.000
_cell.length_c   1.000
_cell.angle_alpha   90.00
_cell.angle_beta   90.00
_cell.angle_gamma   90.00
#
_symmetry.space_group_name_H-M   'P 1'
#
loop_
_entity.id
_entity.type
_entity.pdbx_description
1 polymer ?
#
loop_
_entity_poly.entity_id
_entity_poly.type
_entity_poly.pdbx_seq_one_letter_code
_entity_poly.pdbx_strand_id
1 'polypeptide(L)'
;MLLTFFELVVMLALILGGITALLNYLGGSTLYLIMRLACQGHNFEVVISKPWLDWTGTEEGDSHLVTLLKDVGYIREVGVNGKSEHVDENTGGEGSVEGAENGTPVETVEVRWSGEVRAFTARLLLRDGVMQMSKDLGMVMGENVRFKALVGLTSLAADEKTSESDPGKEQWFERAKWPAPNEDTGLPKYPLALAAASDNLVFELAGWRTTTGLLLRKPILAALQLTPSVANFALAKLSPLLQSAVGLEEGDAITVHMAPAAMHLPAASYHVSLQPMKLVVATRGLLQNIIALLNQRPNVKPTRLEAWTTALRADIFKDGLIDSKRLDIIIGPDARNGKGIRMCCWGRVDPTRGNTVDATIGVPSSSLAPLGLRDLPEDFVFAIPVRGSSQQPDFDFVRAGKRLGEMVVKQRVTNGLPFMRGIFQQQEQKNKGGRTDAEPPVPPAQRPFPWEKGLA
;
A
#
# COMPACT_ATOMS: atom_id res chain seq x y z
N MET A 1 -5.34 4.43 -1.60
CA MET A 1 -4.67 3.34 -2.34
C MET A 1 -5.01 1.97 -1.79
N LEU A 2 -4.71 1.58 -0.54
CA LEU A 2 -5.07 0.23 -0.07
C LEU A 2 -6.59 0.03 0.04
N LEU A 3 -7.32 1.06 0.46
CA LEU A 3 -8.79 1.10 0.38
C LEU A 3 -9.26 1.03 -1.10
N THR A 4 -8.59 1.76 -2.00
CA THR A 4 -8.88 1.82 -3.44
C THR A 4 -8.50 0.54 -4.20
N PHE A 5 -7.48 -0.16 -3.73
CA PHE A 5 -7.02 -1.46 -4.19
C PHE A 5 -7.96 -2.54 -3.64
N PHE A 6 -8.44 -2.38 -2.41
CA PHE A 6 -9.52 -3.21 -1.89
C PHE A 6 -10.80 -3.03 -2.70
N GLU A 7 -11.17 -1.78 -3.03
CA GLU A 7 -12.26 -1.48 -3.96
C GLU A 7 -12.01 -2.13 -5.33
N LEU A 8 -10.78 -2.14 -5.85
CA LEU A 8 -10.41 -2.82 -7.08
C LEU A 8 -10.58 -4.35 -6.98
N VAL A 9 -10.14 -4.98 -5.90
CA VAL A 9 -10.28 -6.43 -5.68
C VAL A 9 -11.76 -6.80 -5.55
N VAL A 10 -12.53 -6.01 -4.80
CA VAL A 10 -13.98 -6.16 -4.68
C VAL A 10 -14.66 -5.93 -6.03
N MET A 11 -14.24 -4.91 -6.78
CA MET A 11 -14.77 -4.60 -8.10
C MET A 11 -14.49 -5.73 -9.09
N LEU A 12 -13.27 -6.24 -9.15
CA LEU A 12 -12.91 -7.41 -9.95
C LEU A 12 -13.75 -8.63 -9.56
N ALA A 13 -13.91 -8.89 -8.26
CA ALA A 13 -14.76 -9.99 -7.78
C ALA A 13 -16.25 -9.79 -8.12
N LEU A 14 -16.76 -8.56 -8.06
CA LEU A 14 -18.13 -8.21 -8.43
C LEU A 14 -18.36 -8.28 -9.94
N ILE A 15 -17.43 -7.80 -10.75
CA ILE A 15 -17.41 -7.95 -12.21
C ILE A 15 -17.48 -9.44 -12.54
N LEU A 16 -16.69 -10.26 -11.86
CA LEU A 16 -16.68 -11.70 -12.09
C LEU A 16 -17.95 -12.38 -11.63
N GLY A 17 -18.54 -11.97 -10.50
CA GLY A 17 -19.85 -12.43 -10.04
C GLY A 17 -20.97 -12.06 -11.02
N GLY A 18 -20.94 -10.82 -11.53
CA GLY A 18 -21.86 -10.33 -12.56
C GLY A 18 -21.69 -11.09 -13.87
N ILE A 19 -20.46 -11.29 -14.33
CA ILE A 19 -20.14 -12.08 -15.52
C ILE A 19 -20.58 -13.53 -15.36
N THR A 20 -20.31 -14.18 -14.23
CA THR A 20 -20.77 -15.58 -14.02
C THR A 20 -22.30 -15.68 -13.98
N ALA A 21 -22.98 -14.72 -13.36
CA ALA A 21 -24.44 -14.65 -13.41
C ALA A 21 -24.97 -14.41 -14.84
N LEU A 22 -24.30 -13.56 -15.61
CA LEU A 22 -24.62 -13.24 -16.99
C LEU A 22 -24.37 -14.43 -17.93
N LEU A 23 -23.27 -15.16 -17.75
CA LEU A 23 -22.94 -16.37 -18.51
C LEU A 23 -23.96 -17.49 -18.30
N ASN A 24 -24.58 -17.55 -17.12
CA ASN A 24 -25.69 -18.45 -16.86
C ASN A 24 -27.01 -18.00 -17.55
N TYR A 25 -27.10 -16.74 -17.99
CA TYR A 25 -28.34 -16.13 -18.48
C TYR A 25 -28.35 -15.92 -20.00
N LEU A 26 -27.20 -15.75 -20.65
CA LEU A 26 -27.13 -15.35 -22.07
C LEU A 26 -27.01 -16.52 -23.05
N GLY A 27 -28.08 -16.71 -23.82
CA GLY A 27 -28.06 -17.39 -25.12
C GLY A 27 -27.92 -16.37 -26.26
N GLY A 28 -26.71 -16.27 -26.82
CA GLY A 28 -26.40 -15.81 -28.19
C GLY A 28 -27.02 -14.51 -28.71
N SER A 29 -26.46 -13.34 -28.37
CA SER A 29 -26.50 -12.12 -29.23
C SER A 29 -25.37 -11.16 -28.84
N THR A 30 -24.84 -10.40 -29.81
CA THR A 30 -23.82 -9.36 -29.59
C THR A 30 -24.38 -8.25 -28.69
N LEU A 31 -23.89 -8.17 -27.45
CA LEU A 31 -24.37 -7.25 -26.43
C LEU A 31 -23.28 -6.25 -26.05
N TYR A 32 -23.64 -4.97 -26.02
CA TYR A 32 -22.92 -4.00 -25.22
C TYR A 32 -23.26 -4.27 -23.75
N LEU A 33 -22.25 -4.50 -22.93
CA LEU A 33 -22.44 -4.71 -21.50
C LEU A 33 -21.94 -3.47 -20.77
N ILE A 34 -22.88 -2.70 -20.22
CA ILE A 34 -22.59 -1.61 -19.30
C ILE A 34 -22.84 -2.15 -17.89
N MET A 35 -21.78 -2.27 -17.09
CA MET A 35 -21.89 -2.62 -15.68
C MET A 35 -21.66 -1.37 -14.85
N ARG A 36 -22.64 -1.03 -14.02
CA ARG A 36 -22.49 -0.02 -12.99
C ARG A 36 -22.21 -0.71 -11.66
N LEU A 37 -21.06 -0.42 -11.08
CA LEU A 37 -20.60 -1.01 -9.84
C LEU A 37 -20.54 0.09 -8.79
N ALA A 38 -21.20 -0.12 -7.65
CA ALA A 38 -21.10 0.77 -6.51
C ALA A 38 -20.26 0.10 -5.42
N CYS A 39 -19.16 0.74 -4.99
CA CYS A 39 -18.31 0.25 -3.90
C CYS A 39 -17.90 1.41 -3.01
N GLN A 40 -18.19 1.33 -1.70
CA GLN A 40 -17.78 2.30 -0.67
C GLN A 40 -18.08 3.79 -0.98
N GLY A 41 -19.18 4.07 -1.69
CA GLY A 41 -19.57 5.44 -2.06
C GLY A 41 -19.02 5.90 -3.41
N HIS A 42 -18.24 5.08 -4.10
CA HIS A 42 -17.80 5.31 -5.47
C HIS A 42 -18.65 4.50 -6.46
N ASN A 43 -19.02 5.14 -7.57
CA ASN A 43 -19.67 4.50 -8.70
C ASN A 43 -18.67 4.33 -9.83
N PHE A 44 -18.56 3.12 -10.36
CA PHE A 44 -17.73 2.78 -11.50
C PHE A 44 -18.63 2.35 -12.64
N GLU A 45 -18.36 2.87 -13.83
CA GLU A 45 -19.02 2.44 -15.06
C GLU A 45 -18.00 1.69 -15.92
N VAL A 46 -18.28 0.41 -16.15
CA VAL A 46 -17.48 -0.46 -17.00
C VAL A 46 -18.24 -0.66 -18.29
N VAL A 47 -17.68 -0.14 -19.38
CA VAL A 47 -18.25 -0.29 -20.71
C VAL A 47 -17.45 -1.33 -21.47
N ILE A 48 -18.10 -2.46 -21.78
CA ILE A 48 -17.51 -3.55 -22.55
C ILE A 48 -18.06 -3.47 -23.97
N SER A 49 -17.19 -3.07 -24.91
CA SER A 49 -17.59 -2.82 -26.30
C SER A 49 -17.63 -4.08 -27.18
N LYS A 50 -16.83 -5.12 -26.84
CA LYS A 50 -16.68 -6.34 -27.66
C LYS A 50 -16.51 -7.61 -26.81
N PRO A 51 -17.53 -8.05 -26.05
CA PRO A 51 -17.43 -9.33 -25.36
C PRO A 51 -17.49 -10.47 -26.39
N TRP A 52 -16.55 -11.41 -26.31
CA TRP A 52 -16.58 -12.63 -27.13
C TRP A 52 -16.62 -13.87 -26.25
N LEU A 53 -17.59 -14.74 -26.52
CA LEU A 53 -17.87 -15.93 -25.75
C LEU A 53 -17.52 -17.18 -26.56
N ASP A 54 -16.61 -17.99 -26.02
CA ASP A 54 -16.18 -19.24 -26.59
C ASP A 54 -16.70 -20.42 -25.74
N TRP A 55 -17.47 -21.29 -26.39
CA TRP A 55 -17.99 -22.52 -25.81
C TRP A 55 -17.25 -23.77 -26.31
N THR A 56 -16.39 -23.65 -27.34
CA THR A 56 -15.82 -24.80 -28.05
C THR A 56 -14.52 -25.28 -27.44
N GLY A 57 -13.79 -24.44 -26.69
CA GLY A 57 -12.59 -24.85 -25.94
C GLY A 57 -11.46 -25.40 -26.83
N THR A 58 -11.39 -24.96 -28.10
CA THR A 58 -10.49 -25.48 -29.13
C THR A 58 -9.13 -24.77 -29.17
N GLU A 59 -8.06 -25.47 -29.57
CA GLU A 59 -6.68 -24.95 -29.70
C GLU A 59 -6.56 -23.70 -30.60
N GLU A 60 -7.49 -23.49 -31.52
CA GLU A 60 -7.60 -22.30 -32.37
C GLU A 60 -7.80 -21.01 -31.55
N GLY A 61 -8.45 -21.08 -30.39
CA GLY A 61 -8.58 -19.95 -29.46
C GLY A 61 -7.26 -19.60 -28.75
N ASP A 62 -6.37 -20.58 -28.57
CA ASP A 62 -5.08 -20.43 -27.88
C ASP A 62 -3.95 -19.96 -28.81
N SER A 63 -3.95 -20.34 -30.09
CA SER A 63 -2.98 -19.87 -31.10
C SER A 63 -3.09 -18.36 -31.38
N HIS A 64 -4.31 -17.80 -31.29
CA HIS A 64 -4.53 -16.36 -31.35
C HIS A 64 -3.97 -15.63 -30.12
N LEU A 65 -3.91 -16.27 -28.95
CA LEU A 65 -3.41 -15.68 -27.70
C LEU A 65 -1.87 -15.52 -27.71
N VAL A 66 -1.14 -16.55 -28.17
CA VAL A 66 0.34 -16.55 -28.22
C VAL A 66 0.87 -15.56 -29.26
N THR A 67 0.19 -15.44 -30.40
CA THR A 67 0.51 -14.44 -31.43
C THR A 67 0.29 -13.01 -30.89
N LEU A 68 -0.79 -12.80 -30.11
CA LEU A 68 -1.07 -11.50 -29.47
C LEU A 68 -0.09 -11.11 -28.36
N LEU A 69 0.38 -12.07 -27.55
CA LEU A 69 1.37 -11.80 -26.49
C LEU A 69 2.73 -11.40 -27.07
N LYS A 70 3.05 -11.85 -28.29
CA LYS A 70 4.27 -11.46 -29.02
C LYS A 70 4.17 -10.08 -29.68
N ASP A 71 3.00 -9.72 -30.21
CA ASP A 71 2.79 -8.43 -30.90
C ASP A 71 2.68 -7.21 -29.97
N VAL A 72 2.43 -7.41 -28.66
CA VAL A 72 2.28 -6.32 -27.67
C VAL A 72 3.50 -6.19 -26.73
N GLY A 73 4.65 -6.74 -27.11
CA GLY A 73 5.94 -6.42 -26.48
C GLY A 73 6.15 -6.96 -25.06
N TYR A 74 6.02 -8.28 -24.88
CA TYR A 74 6.36 -8.96 -23.62
C TYR A 74 7.88 -9.00 -23.30
N ILE A 75 8.75 -8.43 -24.16
CA ILE A 75 10.17 -8.18 -23.86
C ILE A 75 10.56 -6.84 -24.50
N ARG A 76 10.69 -5.77 -23.70
CA ARG A 76 11.43 -4.57 -24.13
C ARG A 76 12.13 -3.90 -22.95
N GLU A 77 13.45 -3.82 -23.04
CA GLU A 77 14.29 -2.96 -22.21
C GLU A 77 13.80 -1.51 -22.31
N VAL A 78 13.63 -0.89 -21.14
CA VAL A 78 13.09 0.46 -20.99
C VAL A 78 14.12 1.49 -21.48
N GLY A 79 13.96 1.94 -22.72
CA GLY A 79 14.62 3.13 -23.26
C GLY A 79 13.67 4.33 -23.18
N VAL A 80 13.92 5.23 -22.24
CA VAL A 80 13.16 6.48 -22.06
C VAL A 80 13.65 7.53 -23.05
N ASN A 81 12.75 8.09 -23.87
CA ASN A 81 12.82 9.49 -24.26
C ASN A 81 11.44 10.00 -24.69
N GLY A 82 10.99 11.06 -24.01
CA GLY A 82 9.67 11.65 -24.18
C GLY A 82 9.68 12.96 -24.96
N LYS A 83 8.46 13.42 -25.27
CA LYS A 83 7.96 14.80 -25.18
C LYS A 83 6.49 14.80 -25.61
N SER A 84 5.59 15.32 -24.77
CA SER A 84 4.24 15.72 -25.18
C SER A 84 4.05 17.20 -24.88
N GLU A 85 3.56 17.93 -25.87
CA GLU A 85 3.14 19.33 -25.76
C GLU A 85 1.70 19.42 -25.25
N HIS A 86 1.44 20.40 -24.39
CA HIS A 86 0.12 20.76 -23.86
C HIS A 86 -0.51 21.86 -24.74
N VAL A 87 -1.80 21.73 -25.02
CA VAL A 87 -2.66 22.79 -25.57
C VAL A 87 -3.75 23.09 -24.54
N ASP A 88 -3.84 24.35 -24.13
CA ASP A 88 -4.91 24.89 -23.28
C ASP A 88 -6.02 25.46 -24.17
N GLU A 89 -7.28 25.12 -23.87
CA GLU A 89 -8.42 25.93 -24.30
C GLU A 89 -9.42 26.11 -23.16
N ASN A 90 -9.77 27.37 -22.96
CA ASN A 90 -10.48 27.94 -21.83
C ASN A 90 -11.80 28.52 -22.37
N THR A 91 -12.95 28.03 -21.90
CA THR A 91 -14.23 28.74 -22.09
C THR A 91 -15.10 28.59 -20.85
N GLY A 92 -15.50 29.74 -20.30
CA GLY A 92 -16.31 29.87 -19.11
C GLY A 92 -17.81 29.89 -19.39
N GLY A 93 -18.57 29.56 -18.34
CA GLY A 93 -20.01 29.74 -18.27
C GLY A 93 -20.44 29.71 -16.81
N GLU A 94 -20.79 30.88 -16.28
CA GLU A 94 -21.32 31.07 -14.93
C GLU A 94 -22.81 30.67 -14.87
N GLY A 95 -23.16 29.85 -13.89
CA GLY A 95 -24.52 29.53 -13.51
C GLY A 95 -24.55 29.09 -12.05
N SER A 96 -24.87 30.02 -11.16
CA SER A 96 -24.92 29.80 -9.71
C SER A 96 -26.19 29.05 -9.30
N VAL A 97 -26.03 27.83 -8.82
CA VAL A 97 -27.04 27.11 -8.04
C VAL A 97 -26.46 26.88 -6.65
N GLU A 98 -26.93 27.68 -5.69
CA GLU A 98 -26.65 27.51 -4.27
C GLU A 98 -27.48 26.34 -3.73
N GLY A 99 -26.83 25.36 -3.08
CA GLY A 99 -27.54 24.45 -2.17
C GLY A 99 -27.13 22.97 -2.15
N ALA A 100 -26.12 22.56 -2.93
CA ALA A 100 -25.43 21.30 -2.69
C ALA A 100 -24.02 21.65 -2.20
N GLU A 101 -23.53 20.98 -1.16
CA GLU A 101 -22.09 20.92 -0.91
C GLU A 101 -21.47 20.37 -2.19
N ASN A 102 -20.98 21.27 -3.06
CA ASN A 102 -20.39 20.94 -4.35
C ASN A 102 -19.10 20.20 -4.04
N GLY A 103 -19.20 18.89 -3.83
CA GLY A 103 -18.07 18.00 -3.83
C GLY A 103 -17.29 18.29 -5.11
N THR A 104 -16.05 18.75 -4.96
CA THR A 104 -15.17 19.01 -6.09
C THR A 104 -15.23 17.81 -7.02
N PRO A 105 -15.56 17.99 -8.31
CA PRO A 105 -15.71 16.89 -9.23
C PRO A 105 -14.43 16.05 -9.19
N VAL A 106 -14.59 14.75 -8.92
CA VAL A 106 -13.46 13.84 -8.86
C VAL A 106 -12.92 13.70 -10.27
N GLU A 107 -11.68 14.15 -10.51
CA GLU A 107 -11.03 13.96 -11.80
C GLU A 107 -10.98 12.46 -12.12
N THR A 108 -11.56 12.10 -13.26
CA THR A 108 -11.57 10.72 -13.77
C THR A 108 -10.61 10.57 -14.93
N VAL A 109 -10.04 9.38 -15.06
CA VAL A 109 -9.21 8.97 -16.20
C VAL A 109 -9.77 7.68 -16.79
N GLU A 110 -9.61 7.53 -18.10
CA GLU A 110 -9.97 6.31 -18.81
C GLU A 110 -8.80 5.32 -18.75
N VAL A 111 -9.08 4.11 -18.30
CA VAL A 111 -8.13 3.01 -18.31
C VAL A 111 -8.67 1.91 -19.19
N ARG A 112 -7.80 1.31 -20.01
CA ARG A 112 -8.16 0.23 -20.91
C ARG A 112 -8.09 -1.10 -20.19
N TRP A 113 -9.11 -1.92 -20.38
CA TRP A 113 -9.26 -3.22 -19.75
C TRP A 113 -9.40 -4.32 -20.78
N SER A 114 -8.65 -5.38 -20.59
CA SER A 114 -8.81 -6.63 -21.33
C SER A 114 -8.63 -7.80 -20.38
N GLY A 115 -9.17 -8.95 -20.73
CA GLY A 115 -9.01 -10.09 -19.87
C GLY A 115 -9.73 -11.34 -20.32
N GLU A 116 -9.51 -12.37 -19.53
CA GLU A 116 -10.04 -13.70 -19.77
C GLU A 116 -10.72 -14.21 -18.50
N VAL A 117 -11.92 -14.76 -18.65
CA VAL A 117 -12.63 -15.48 -17.60
C VAL A 117 -12.88 -16.89 -18.09
N ARG A 118 -12.25 -17.88 -17.45
CA ARG A 118 -12.55 -19.30 -17.63
C ARG A 118 -13.36 -19.77 -16.44
N ALA A 119 -14.58 -20.24 -16.68
CA ALA A 119 -15.44 -20.77 -15.64
C ALA A 119 -16.02 -22.11 -16.07
N PHE A 120 -15.57 -23.17 -15.40
CA PHE A 120 -15.92 -24.55 -15.74
C PHE A 120 -15.56 -24.87 -17.21
N THR A 121 -16.54 -24.93 -18.09
CA THR A 121 -16.40 -25.17 -19.54
C THR A 121 -16.51 -23.90 -20.39
N ALA A 122 -16.88 -22.76 -19.80
CA ALA A 122 -17.06 -21.51 -20.52
C ALA A 122 -15.78 -20.67 -20.51
N ARG A 123 -15.49 -20.00 -21.62
CA ARG A 123 -14.41 -19.03 -21.76
C ARG A 123 -14.96 -17.72 -22.30
N LEU A 124 -14.86 -16.65 -21.51
CA LEU A 124 -15.18 -15.29 -21.92
C LEU A 124 -13.90 -14.50 -22.14
N LEU A 125 -13.77 -13.90 -23.33
CA LEU A 125 -12.70 -12.96 -23.65
C LEU A 125 -13.28 -11.54 -23.69
N LEU A 126 -12.62 -10.64 -22.98
CA LEU A 126 -12.96 -9.23 -22.90
C LEU A 126 -11.85 -8.43 -23.59
N ARG A 127 -12.24 -7.65 -24.60
CA ARG A 127 -11.33 -6.85 -25.42
C ARG A 127 -11.77 -5.41 -25.47
N ASP A 128 -10.79 -4.50 -25.53
CA ASP A 128 -10.99 -3.06 -25.73
C ASP A 128 -12.02 -2.45 -24.75
N GLY A 129 -12.09 -2.97 -23.52
CA GLY A 129 -12.93 -2.40 -22.47
C GLY A 129 -12.34 -1.08 -22.01
N VAL A 130 -13.20 -0.14 -21.63
CA VAL A 130 -12.77 1.11 -21.00
C VAL A 130 -13.49 1.24 -19.67
N MET A 131 -12.72 1.59 -18.65
CA MET A 131 -13.22 1.85 -17.31
C MET A 131 -12.83 3.27 -16.94
N GLN A 132 -13.82 4.06 -16.55
CA GLN A 132 -13.56 5.36 -15.92
C GLN A 132 -13.26 5.14 -14.44
N MET A 133 -12.12 5.65 -14.00
CA MET A 133 -11.71 5.58 -12.60
C MET A 133 -11.17 6.92 -12.11
N SER A 134 -11.05 7.10 -10.81
CA SER A 134 -10.40 8.29 -10.27
C SER A 134 -8.95 8.39 -10.74
N LYS A 135 -8.47 9.62 -10.93
CA LYS A 135 -7.09 9.91 -11.33
C LYS A 135 -6.06 9.19 -10.46
N ASP A 136 -6.27 9.17 -9.15
CA ASP A 136 -5.39 8.47 -8.21
C ASP A 136 -5.30 6.96 -8.49
N LEU A 137 -6.43 6.32 -8.84
CA LEU A 137 -6.43 4.90 -9.17
C LEU A 137 -5.79 4.66 -10.53
N GLY A 138 -6.07 5.51 -11.53
CA GLY A 138 -5.43 5.40 -12.84
C GLY A 138 -3.92 5.60 -12.80
N MET A 139 -3.40 6.42 -11.89
CA MET A 139 -1.95 6.53 -11.67
C MET A 139 -1.33 5.24 -11.12
N VAL A 140 -2.08 4.48 -10.32
CA VAL A 140 -1.64 3.21 -9.73
C VAL A 140 -1.79 2.05 -10.70
N MET A 141 -2.81 2.08 -11.56
CA MET A 141 -3.04 1.02 -12.56
C MET A 141 -2.21 1.27 -13.83
N GLY A 142 -2.00 2.52 -14.23
CA GLY A 142 -1.50 2.86 -15.56
C GLY A 142 -2.62 2.92 -16.60
N GLU A 143 -2.25 2.81 -17.86
CA GLU A 143 -3.15 2.96 -19.00
C GLU A 143 -3.87 1.65 -19.35
N ASN A 144 -3.23 0.51 -19.08
CA ASN A 144 -3.71 -0.79 -19.50
C ASN A 144 -3.78 -1.76 -18.33
N VAL A 145 -4.92 -2.42 -18.19
CA VAL A 145 -5.15 -3.48 -17.20
C VAL A 145 -5.56 -4.75 -17.93
N ARG A 146 -4.84 -5.81 -17.61
CA ARG A 146 -5.12 -7.18 -18.05
C ARG A 146 -5.52 -7.99 -16.85
N PHE A 147 -6.55 -8.81 -16.98
CA PHE A 147 -6.94 -9.72 -15.91
C PHE A 147 -7.24 -11.13 -16.43
N LYS A 148 -7.11 -12.08 -15.51
CA LYS A 148 -7.41 -13.48 -15.73
C LYS A 148 -8.15 -14.01 -14.52
N ALA A 149 -9.28 -14.67 -14.75
CA ALA A 149 -10.06 -15.31 -13.71
C ALA A 149 -10.34 -16.75 -14.08
N LEU A 150 -10.02 -17.66 -13.16
CA LEU A 150 -10.18 -19.10 -13.32
C LEU A 150 -11.11 -19.60 -12.22
N VAL A 151 -12.26 -20.15 -12.62
CA VAL A 151 -13.31 -20.63 -11.71
C VAL A 151 -13.49 -22.13 -11.89
N GLY A 152 -13.33 -22.88 -10.80
CA GLY A 152 -13.49 -24.33 -10.79
C GLY A 152 -12.21 -25.10 -11.12
N LEU A 153 -12.20 -26.38 -10.77
CA LEU A 153 -11.03 -27.26 -10.92
C LEU A 153 -10.61 -27.43 -12.37
N THR A 154 -11.57 -27.60 -13.28
CA THR A 154 -11.29 -27.80 -14.72
C THR A 154 -10.53 -26.63 -15.32
N SER A 155 -10.95 -25.39 -15.01
CA SER A 155 -10.30 -24.19 -15.55
C SER A 155 -8.91 -23.98 -14.97
N LEU A 156 -8.70 -24.30 -13.69
CA LEU A 156 -7.38 -24.24 -13.05
C LEU A 156 -6.42 -25.28 -13.63
N ALA A 157 -6.87 -26.53 -13.79
CA ALA A 157 -6.07 -27.60 -14.37
C ALA A 157 -5.72 -27.34 -15.84
N ALA A 158 -6.65 -26.79 -16.62
CA ALA A 158 -6.40 -26.41 -18.01
C ALA A 158 -5.35 -25.31 -18.12
N ASP A 159 -5.38 -24.33 -17.21
CA ASP A 159 -4.41 -23.23 -17.23
C ASP A 159 -2.99 -23.70 -16.99
N GLU A 160 -2.84 -24.62 -16.05
CA GLU A 160 -1.54 -25.16 -15.67
C GLU A 160 -0.88 -25.94 -16.80
N LYS A 161 -1.64 -26.76 -17.53
CA LYS A 161 -1.14 -27.50 -18.70
C LYS A 161 -0.56 -26.58 -19.77
N THR A 162 -1.14 -25.38 -19.92
CA THR A 162 -0.64 -24.38 -20.88
C THR A 162 0.56 -23.58 -20.36
N SER A 163 0.81 -23.63 -19.05
CA SER A 163 1.91 -22.92 -18.38
C SER A 163 3.13 -23.82 -18.23
N GLU A 164 3.67 -24.35 -19.35
CA GLU A 164 4.83 -25.26 -19.40
C GLU A 164 6.15 -24.69 -18.81
N SER A 165 6.17 -23.42 -18.38
CA SER A 165 7.41 -22.67 -18.07
C SER A 165 7.63 -22.29 -16.60
N ASP A 166 6.75 -22.67 -15.67
CA ASP A 166 6.93 -22.32 -14.25
C ASP A 166 6.93 -23.56 -13.34
N PRO A 167 8.07 -24.27 -13.21
CA PRO A 167 8.21 -25.46 -12.38
C PRO A 167 7.97 -25.23 -10.87
N GLY A 168 7.67 -24.00 -10.44
CA GLY A 168 7.29 -23.66 -9.07
C GLY A 168 5.78 -23.52 -8.82
N LYS A 169 4.92 -23.53 -9.85
CA LYS A 169 3.46 -23.47 -9.67
C LYS A 169 2.91 -24.83 -9.28
N GLU A 170 3.05 -25.19 -8.01
CA GLU A 170 2.42 -26.40 -7.46
C GLU A 170 0.90 -26.41 -7.71
N GLN A 171 0.40 -27.58 -8.15
CA GLN A 171 -1.01 -28.00 -8.26
C GLN A 171 -1.75 -27.91 -6.95
N TRP A 172 -1.97 -26.69 -6.51
CA TRP A 172 -2.45 -26.47 -5.18
C TRP A 172 -3.86 -26.96 -4.97
N PHE A 173 -4.67 -26.98 -6.03
CA PHE A 173 -6.04 -27.45 -5.98
C PHE A 173 -6.13 -28.98 -6.05
N GLU A 174 -5.11 -29.70 -6.54
CA GLU A 174 -5.09 -31.18 -6.54
C GLU A 174 -4.59 -31.75 -5.21
N ARG A 175 -3.64 -31.07 -4.57
CA ARG A 175 -3.06 -31.51 -3.29
C ARG A 175 -3.72 -30.88 -2.05
N ALA A 176 -4.33 -29.71 -2.18
CA ALA A 176 -5.00 -29.10 -1.03
C ALA A 176 -6.25 -29.90 -0.68
N LYS A 177 -6.28 -30.43 0.53
CA LYS A 177 -7.53 -30.86 1.15
C LYS A 177 -8.49 -29.68 1.10
N TRP A 178 -9.70 -29.92 0.58
CA TRP A 178 -10.78 -28.95 0.65
C TRP A 178 -10.88 -28.44 2.09
N PRO A 179 -10.90 -27.10 2.30
CA PRO A 179 -10.97 -26.58 3.66
C PRO A 179 -12.23 -27.11 4.34
N ALA A 180 -12.10 -27.47 5.62
CA ALA A 180 -13.27 -27.88 6.39
C ALA A 180 -14.25 -26.69 6.48
N PRO A 181 -15.56 -26.94 6.43
CA PRO A 181 -16.53 -25.89 6.70
C PRO A 181 -16.30 -25.30 8.10
N ASN A 182 -16.43 -23.98 8.22
CA ASN A 182 -16.40 -23.26 9.49
C ASN A 182 -17.62 -22.31 9.52
N GLU A 183 -18.17 -22.04 10.70
CA GLU A 183 -19.27 -21.08 10.89
C GLU A 183 -18.92 -19.70 10.32
N ASP A 184 -17.68 -19.23 10.49
CA ASP A 184 -17.24 -17.92 10.01
C ASP A 184 -17.05 -17.88 8.48
N THR A 185 -16.42 -18.92 7.93
CA THR A 185 -16.00 -18.92 6.52
C THR A 185 -17.01 -19.58 5.58
N GLY A 186 -17.99 -20.30 6.11
CA GLY A 186 -19.02 -21.02 5.37
C GLY A 186 -18.53 -22.31 4.69
N LEU A 187 -19.42 -22.90 3.89
CA LEU A 187 -19.12 -24.12 3.11
C LEU A 187 -18.37 -23.76 1.83
N PRO A 188 -17.17 -24.29 1.56
CA PRO A 188 -16.48 -24.12 0.29
C PRO A 188 -17.28 -24.72 -0.88
N LYS A 189 -17.37 -23.98 -1.99
CA LYS A 189 -18.13 -24.35 -3.19
C LYS A 189 -17.22 -24.75 -4.35
N TYR A 190 -16.29 -23.87 -4.73
CA TYR A 190 -15.38 -24.11 -5.84
C TYR A 190 -14.09 -23.29 -5.69
N PRO A 191 -12.95 -23.78 -6.20
CA PRO A 191 -11.72 -23.01 -6.20
C PRO A 191 -11.78 -21.87 -7.22
N LEU A 192 -11.04 -20.81 -6.95
CA LEU A 192 -10.96 -19.58 -7.73
C LEU A 192 -9.52 -19.08 -7.73
N ALA A 193 -9.01 -18.67 -8.89
CA ALA A 193 -7.78 -17.89 -8.99
C ALA A 193 -8.01 -16.65 -9.86
N LEU A 194 -7.55 -15.50 -9.36
CA LEU A 194 -7.59 -14.21 -10.02
C LEU A 194 -6.17 -13.68 -10.15
N ALA A 195 -5.84 -13.20 -11.34
CA ALA A 195 -4.64 -12.44 -11.57
C ALA A 195 -5.00 -11.16 -12.31
N ALA A 196 -4.33 -10.07 -11.98
CA ALA A 196 -4.38 -8.85 -12.76
C ALA A 196 -2.96 -8.31 -12.93
N ALA A 197 -2.68 -7.77 -14.10
CA ALA A 197 -1.41 -7.14 -14.44
C ALA A 197 -1.72 -5.85 -15.19
N SER A 198 -0.96 -4.81 -14.88
CA SER A 198 -1.09 -3.50 -15.47
C SER A 198 0.29 -2.86 -15.54
N ASP A 199 0.40 -1.63 -16.02
CA ASP A 199 1.70 -1.00 -16.21
C ASP A 199 2.45 -0.84 -14.88
N ASN A 200 1.72 -0.58 -13.79
CA ASN A 200 2.31 -0.33 -12.47
C ASN A 200 1.89 -1.33 -11.39
N LEU A 201 1.00 -2.27 -11.67
CA LEU A 201 0.48 -3.21 -10.65
C LEU A 201 0.37 -4.63 -11.21
N VAL A 202 0.98 -5.58 -10.52
CA VAL A 202 0.72 -7.01 -10.64
C VAL A 202 0.04 -7.50 -9.37
N PHE A 203 -1.00 -8.30 -9.52
CA PHE A 203 -1.88 -8.77 -8.46
C PHE A 203 -2.21 -10.25 -8.64
N GLU A 204 -2.13 -11.01 -7.54
CA GLU A 204 -2.59 -12.39 -7.51
C GLU A 204 -3.42 -12.69 -6.27
N LEU A 205 -4.49 -13.45 -6.50
CA LEU A 205 -5.37 -13.97 -5.47
C LEU A 205 -5.78 -15.40 -5.83
N ALA A 206 -5.74 -16.31 -4.86
CA ALA A 206 -6.21 -17.68 -5.05
C ALA A 206 -6.87 -18.21 -3.77
N GLY A 207 -7.95 -18.98 -3.93
CA GLY A 207 -8.72 -19.49 -2.80
C GLY A 207 -9.95 -20.29 -3.22
N TRP A 208 -10.91 -20.39 -2.31
CA TRP A 208 -12.18 -21.08 -2.51
C TRP A 208 -13.34 -20.11 -2.31
N ARG A 209 -14.23 -20.03 -3.29
CA ARG A 209 -15.53 -19.39 -3.07
C ARG A 209 -16.28 -20.22 -2.03
N THR A 210 -16.80 -19.59 -0.99
CA THR A 210 -17.62 -20.24 0.04
C THR A 210 -19.08 -19.79 -0.05
N THR A 211 -19.93 -20.17 0.91
CA THR A 211 -21.29 -19.61 1.02
C THR A 211 -21.28 -18.15 1.47
N THR A 212 -20.33 -17.74 2.31
CA THR A 212 -20.28 -16.40 2.92
C THR A 212 -19.31 -15.45 2.23
N GLY A 213 -18.36 -15.96 1.44
CA GLY A 213 -17.31 -15.12 0.87
C GLY A 213 -16.27 -15.86 0.04
N LEU A 214 -15.02 -15.41 0.12
CA LEU A 214 -13.87 -16.01 -0.55
C LEU A 214 -12.80 -16.33 0.50
N LEU A 215 -12.51 -17.62 0.68
CA LEU A 215 -11.49 -18.12 1.58
C LEU A 215 -10.16 -18.23 0.84
N LEU A 216 -9.19 -17.39 1.18
CA LEU A 216 -7.89 -17.33 0.55
C LEU A 216 -6.97 -18.47 1.00
N ARG A 217 -6.20 -19.00 0.05
CA ARG A 217 -5.15 -19.98 0.33
C ARG A 217 -3.87 -19.33 0.86
N LYS A 218 -3.49 -18.21 0.26
CA LYS A 218 -2.29 -17.43 0.58
C LYS A 218 -2.68 -15.96 0.76
N PRO A 219 -1.89 -15.18 1.53
CA PRO A 219 -2.05 -13.73 1.53
C PRO A 219 -2.06 -13.20 0.09
N ILE A 220 -2.86 -12.19 -0.14
CA ILE A 220 -2.89 -11.45 -1.39
C ILE A 220 -1.48 -10.90 -1.63
N LEU A 221 -0.96 -11.16 -2.82
CA LEU A 221 0.33 -10.62 -3.25
C LEU A 221 0.07 -9.57 -4.32
N ALA A 222 0.63 -8.39 -4.12
CA ALA A 222 0.67 -7.35 -5.12
C ALA A 222 2.11 -6.84 -5.27
N ALA A 223 2.58 -6.69 -6.50
CA ALA A 223 3.81 -5.98 -6.81
C ALA A 223 3.44 -4.66 -7.46
N LEU A 224 3.87 -3.55 -6.86
CA LEU A 224 3.54 -2.20 -7.28
C LEU A 224 4.80 -1.50 -7.78
N GLN A 225 4.84 -1.11 -9.04
CA GLN A 225 5.91 -0.27 -9.57
C GLN A 225 5.82 1.11 -8.93
N LEU A 226 6.89 1.49 -8.21
CA LEU A 226 6.92 2.71 -7.43
C LEU A 226 7.38 3.89 -8.28
N THR A 227 6.45 4.46 -9.06
CA THR A 227 6.68 5.78 -9.66
C THR A 227 6.74 6.85 -8.55
N PRO A 228 7.43 8.00 -8.73
CA PRO A 228 7.48 9.06 -7.72
C PRO A 228 6.09 9.50 -7.25
N SER A 229 5.12 9.52 -8.16
CA SER A 229 3.74 9.89 -7.84
C SER A 229 3.03 8.82 -7.02
N VAL A 230 3.22 7.55 -7.35
CA VAL A 230 2.69 6.40 -6.58
C VAL A 230 3.37 6.33 -5.20
N ALA A 231 4.68 6.56 -5.12
CA ALA A 231 5.43 6.63 -3.85
C ALA A 231 4.83 7.66 -2.89
N ASN A 232 4.70 8.90 -3.38
CA ASN A 232 4.18 10.01 -2.59
C ASN A 232 2.72 9.78 -2.17
N PHE A 233 1.90 9.19 -3.04
CA PHE A 233 0.50 8.89 -2.71
C PHE A 233 0.33 7.71 -1.76
N ALA A 234 1.07 6.62 -1.97
CA ALA A 234 0.91 5.37 -1.25
C ALA A 234 1.60 5.37 0.11
N LEU A 235 2.88 5.75 0.14
CA LEU A 235 3.72 5.62 1.33
C LEU A 235 3.39 6.70 2.36
N ALA A 236 3.05 7.92 1.93
CA ALA A 236 2.69 9.01 2.84
C ALA A 236 1.46 8.71 3.69
N LYS A 237 0.51 7.91 3.18
CA LYS A 237 -0.68 7.48 3.92
C LYS A 237 -0.39 6.43 4.98
N LEU A 238 0.69 5.67 4.81
CA LEU A 238 1.10 4.61 5.73
C LEU A 238 2.01 5.12 6.85
N SER A 239 2.80 6.15 6.56
CA SER A 239 3.72 6.76 7.50
C SER A 239 4.02 8.22 7.12
N PRO A 240 3.90 9.16 8.07
CA PRO A 240 4.33 10.55 7.86
C PRO A 240 5.82 10.68 7.49
N LEU A 241 6.68 9.74 7.91
CA LEU A 241 8.10 9.76 7.59
C LEU A 241 8.39 9.50 6.12
N LEU A 242 7.46 8.86 5.41
CA LEU A 242 7.61 8.50 4.00
C LEU A 242 7.02 9.54 3.04
N GLN A 243 6.44 10.65 3.56
CA GLN A 243 5.91 11.73 2.72
C GLN A 243 6.99 12.40 1.85
N SER A 244 8.25 12.32 2.28
CA SER A 244 9.38 12.85 1.51
C SER A 244 10.04 11.82 0.57
N ALA A 245 9.52 10.59 0.48
CA ALA A 245 10.04 9.60 -0.45
C ALA A 245 9.83 10.07 -1.89
N VAL A 246 10.92 10.10 -2.68
CA VAL A 246 10.91 10.48 -4.09
C VAL A 246 11.12 9.30 -5.04
N GLY A 247 11.56 8.15 -4.52
CA GLY A 247 11.69 6.92 -5.29
C GLY A 247 12.35 5.79 -4.49
N LEU A 248 12.47 4.63 -5.13
CA LEU A 248 13.32 3.52 -4.68
C LEU A 248 14.74 3.73 -5.19
N GLU A 249 15.72 3.32 -4.39
CA GLU A 249 17.11 3.30 -4.84
C GLU A 249 17.47 1.98 -5.53
N GLU A 250 16.87 0.87 -5.07
CA GLU A 250 17.07 -0.47 -5.62
C GLU A 250 15.71 -1.09 -5.95
N GLY A 251 15.59 -1.61 -7.18
CA GLY A 251 14.34 -2.12 -7.71
C GLY A 251 13.39 -1.01 -8.15
N ASP A 252 12.43 -1.37 -8.98
CA ASP A 252 11.35 -0.51 -9.45
C ASP A 252 10.00 -0.87 -8.82
N ALA A 253 9.90 -2.01 -8.13
CA ALA A 253 8.66 -2.50 -7.55
C ALA A 253 8.74 -2.78 -6.04
N ILE A 254 7.63 -2.51 -5.35
CA ILE A 254 7.38 -2.89 -3.95
C ILE A 254 6.45 -4.09 -3.93
N THR A 255 6.83 -5.13 -3.20
CA THR A 255 5.94 -6.25 -2.88
C THR A 255 5.12 -5.94 -1.64
N VAL A 256 3.80 -5.92 -1.82
CA VAL A 256 2.78 -5.77 -0.77
C VAL A 256 2.16 -7.14 -0.50
N HIS A 257 2.22 -7.56 0.75
CA HIS A 257 1.49 -8.72 1.26
C HIS A 257 0.26 -8.24 2.03
N MET A 258 -0.92 -8.75 1.70
CA MET A 258 -2.15 -8.41 2.40
C MET A 258 -2.87 -9.69 2.84
N ALA A 259 -2.97 -9.89 4.15
CA ALA A 259 -3.65 -11.03 4.76
C ALA A 259 -4.97 -10.56 5.41
N PRO A 260 -6.14 -10.93 4.87
CA PRO A 260 -7.40 -10.67 5.56
C PRO A 260 -7.49 -11.49 6.86
N ALA A 261 -8.22 -10.97 7.84
CA ALA A 261 -8.56 -11.72 9.05
C ALA A 261 -9.20 -13.07 8.69
N ALA A 262 -8.77 -14.14 9.36
CA ALA A 262 -9.15 -15.53 9.07
C ALA A 262 -8.95 -15.96 7.60
N MET A 263 -8.13 -15.23 6.83
CA MET A 263 -7.95 -15.43 5.39
C MET A 263 -9.25 -15.38 4.58
N HIS A 264 -10.29 -14.71 5.06
CA HIS A 264 -11.62 -14.70 4.43
C HIS A 264 -12.03 -13.30 3.98
N LEU A 265 -12.67 -13.19 2.80
CA LEU A 265 -13.16 -11.94 2.23
C LEU A 265 -14.70 -11.95 2.13
N PRO A 266 -15.38 -10.85 2.48
CA PRO A 266 -14.84 -9.62 3.09
C PRO A 266 -14.39 -9.85 4.54
N ALA A 267 -13.37 -9.11 5.00
CA ALA A 267 -12.80 -9.25 6.34
C ALA A 267 -13.14 -8.05 7.24
N ALA A 268 -13.11 -8.25 8.56
CA ALA A 268 -13.19 -7.14 9.53
C ALA A 268 -11.91 -6.31 9.57
N SER A 269 -10.76 -6.92 9.26
CA SER A 269 -9.47 -6.25 9.16
C SER A 269 -8.53 -6.95 8.17
N TYR A 270 -7.52 -6.23 7.72
CA TYR A 270 -6.49 -6.67 6.78
C TYR A 270 -5.12 -6.33 7.36
N HIS A 271 -4.26 -7.34 7.51
CA HIS A 271 -2.86 -7.14 7.85
C HIS A 271 -2.07 -6.89 6.57
N VAL A 272 -1.52 -5.69 6.43
CA VAL A 272 -0.70 -5.27 5.29
C VAL A 272 0.75 -5.23 5.72
N SER A 273 1.64 -5.85 4.94
CA SER A 273 3.08 -5.81 5.12
C SER A 273 3.79 -5.49 3.81
N LEU A 274 4.66 -4.50 3.83
CA LEU A 274 5.65 -4.25 2.77
C LEU A 274 7.00 -4.75 3.27
N GLN A 275 7.79 -5.31 2.37
CA GLN A 275 9.16 -5.71 2.69
C GLN A 275 10.02 -4.48 3.06
N PRO A 276 11.16 -4.66 3.75
CA PRO A 276 12.15 -3.61 3.90
C PRO A 276 12.51 -2.96 2.56
N MET A 277 12.67 -1.63 2.54
CA MET A 277 12.95 -0.89 1.32
C MET A 277 14.11 0.07 1.49
N LYS A 278 14.85 0.25 0.39
CA LYS A 278 15.84 1.30 0.20
C LYS A 278 15.22 2.43 -0.61
N LEU A 279 15.13 3.61 -0.01
CA LEU A 279 14.41 4.77 -0.52
C LEU A 279 15.35 5.94 -0.72
N VAL A 280 15.03 6.76 -1.71
CA VAL A 280 15.56 8.10 -1.83
C VAL A 280 14.55 9.05 -1.22
N VAL A 281 14.95 9.81 -0.21
CA VAL A 281 14.09 10.81 0.46
C VAL A 281 14.58 12.22 0.18
N ALA A 282 13.66 13.13 -0.11
CA ALA A 282 13.96 14.55 -0.26
C ALA A 282 14.09 15.23 1.11
N THR A 283 15.11 16.07 1.26
CA THR A 283 15.33 16.82 2.51
C THR A 283 14.45 18.07 2.55
N ARG A 284 13.13 17.87 2.74
CA ARG A 284 12.13 18.94 2.85
C ARG A 284 11.12 18.66 3.98
N GLY A 285 10.42 19.72 4.41
CA GLY A 285 9.33 19.63 5.37
C GLY A 285 9.75 18.99 6.69
N LEU A 286 9.03 17.94 7.09
CA LEU A 286 9.25 17.18 8.34
C LEU A 286 10.70 16.76 8.54
N LEU A 287 11.31 16.12 7.54
CA LEU A 287 12.67 15.60 7.66
C LEU A 287 13.70 16.72 7.89
N GLN A 288 13.54 17.85 7.20
CA GLN A 288 14.38 19.02 7.38
C GLN A 288 14.26 19.57 8.81
N ASN A 289 13.05 19.65 9.36
CA ASN A 289 12.81 20.12 10.72
C ASN A 289 13.45 19.20 11.77
N ILE A 290 13.41 17.89 11.57
CA ILE A 290 14.06 16.92 12.46
C ILE A 290 15.58 17.02 12.37
N ILE A 291 16.15 17.08 11.16
CA ILE A 291 17.60 17.26 10.98
C ILE A 291 18.06 18.55 11.67
N ALA A 292 17.29 19.64 11.52
CA ALA A 292 17.55 20.91 12.18
C ALA A 292 17.46 20.78 13.71
N LEU A 293 16.41 20.12 14.23
CA LEU A 293 16.23 19.86 15.66
C LEU A 293 17.41 19.07 16.26
N LEU A 294 17.95 18.12 15.50
CA LEU A 294 19.07 17.28 15.91
C LEU A 294 20.44 17.95 15.71
N ASN A 295 20.49 19.23 15.30
CA ASN A 295 21.71 20.01 15.09
C ASN A 295 22.78 19.28 14.25
N GLN A 296 22.36 18.39 13.35
CA GLN A 296 23.30 17.71 12.47
C GLN A 296 23.73 18.69 11.37
N ARG A 297 24.91 19.29 11.58
CA ARG A 297 25.66 20.24 10.73
C ARG A 297 24.90 20.86 9.53
N PRO A 298 24.54 22.15 9.58
CA PRO A 298 23.76 22.82 8.53
C PRO A 298 24.50 23.07 7.20
N ASN A 299 25.79 22.73 7.11
CA ASN A 299 26.66 23.20 6.02
C ASN A 299 26.66 22.35 4.74
N VAL A 300 26.01 21.19 4.72
CA VAL A 300 25.73 20.48 3.48
C VAL A 300 24.27 20.04 3.57
N LYS A 301 23.41 20.65 2.73
CA LYS A 301 22.01 20.24 2.59
C LYS A 301 21.92 19.31 1.39
N PRO A 302 22.22 18.01 1.52
CA PRO A 302 21.94 17.08 0.43
C PRO A 302 20.44 17.19 0.13
N THR A 303 20.10 17.51 -1.11
CA THR A 303 18.71 17.60 -1.57
C THR A 303 18.02 16.25 -1.53
N ARG A 304 18.81 15.17 -1.60
CA ARG A 304 18.38 13.77 -1.55
C ARG A 304 19.26 13.00 -0.56
N LEU A 305 18.62 12.19 0.27
CA LEU A 305 19.27 11.30 1.23
C LEU A 305 18.82 9.86 0.94
N GLU A 306 19.73 8.91 1.14
CA GLU A 306 19.41 7.50 1.21
C GLU A 306 18.70 7.21 2.55
N ALA A 307 17.68 6.37 2.49
CA ALA A 307 16.96 5.90 3.66
C ALA A 307 16.69 4.40 3.56
N TRP A 308 16.90 3.67 4.66
CA TRP A 308 16.54 2.27 4.77
C TRP A 308 15.41 2.12 5.78
N THR A 309 14.43 1.30 5.44
CA THR A 309 13.24 1.06 6.26
C THR A 309 13.18 -0.40 6.70
N THR A 310 12.69 -0.65 7.91
CA THR A 310 12.19 -2.00 8.25
C THR A 310 10.95 -2.33 7.43
N ALA A 311 10.45 -3.56 7.56
CA ALA A 311 9.15 -3.90 7.01
C ALA A 311 8.09 -2.91 7.52
N LEU A 312 7.31 -2.35 6.60
CA LEU A 312 6.16 -1.53 6.96
C LEU A 312 4.99 -2.45 7.22
N ARG A 313 4.41 -2.38 8.42
CA ARG A 313 3.23 -3.19 8.79
C ARG A 313 2.09 -2.28 9.23
N ALA A 314 0.88 -2.56 8.76
CA ALA A 314 -0.32 -1.84 9.15
C ALA A 314 -1.52 -2.77 9.19
N ASP A 315 -2.47 -2.51 10.09
CA ASP A 315 -3.78 -3.14 10.06
C ASP A 315 -4.80 -2.15 9.49
N ILE A 316 -5.56 -2.58 8.49
CA ILE A 316 -6.65 -1.80 7.89
C ILE A 316 -7.97 -2.40 8.34
N PHE A 317 -8.79 -1.62 9.02
CA PHE A 317 -10.09 -2.05 9.52
C PHE A 317 -11.18 -1.80 8.47
N LYS A 318 -12.31 -2.50 8.62
CA LYS A 318 -13.45 -2.40 7.70
C LYS A 318 -14.03 -0.99 7.58
N ASP A 319 -13.91 -0.18 8.62
CA ASP A 319 -14.31 1.23 8.65
C ASP A 319 -13.30 2.15 7.95
N GLY A 320 -12.21 1.61 7.41
CA GLY A 320 -11.16 2.37 6.72
C GLY A 320 -10.06 2.88 7.64
N LEU A 321 -10.15 2.70 8.96
CA LEU A 321 -9.08 3.08 9.89
C LEU A 321 -7.81 2.28 9.60
N ILE A 322 -6.68 2.97 9.55
CA ILE A 322 -5.36 2.37 9.34
C ILE A 322 -4.56 2.50 10.64
N ASP A 323 -4.17 1.38 11.25
CA ASP A 323 -3.30 1.31 12.41
C ASP A 323 -1.89 0.86 12.00
N SER A 324 -1.00 1.83 11.81
CA SER A 324 0.38 1.63 11.41
C SER A 324 1.21 1.17 12.61
N LYS A 325 1.82 -0.01 12.49
CA LYS A 325 2.78 -0.53 13.48
C LYS A 325 4.09 0.25 13.38
N ARG A 326 4.97 0.06 14.37
CA ARG A 326 6.26 0.73 14.40
C ARG A 326 7.07 0.43 13.13
N LEU A 327 7.35 1.47 12.36
CA LEU A 327 8.29 1.49 11.26
C LEU A 327 9.58 2.14 11.78
N ASP A 328 10.72 1.45 11.68
CA ASP A 328 12.02 2.04 11.95
C ASP A 328 12.69 2.42 10.62
N ILE A 329 13.33 3.59 10.59
CA ILE A 329 14.03 4.12 9.42
C ILE A 329 15.41 4.65 9.83
N ILE A 330 16.42 4.43 8.99
CA ILE A 330 17.72 5.10 9.11
C ILE A 330 17.95 5.94 7.86
N ILE A 331 18.33 7.20 8.06
CA ILE A 331 18.48 8.20 7.00
C ILE A 331 19.89 8.75 7.04
N GLY A 332 20.57 8.78 5.90
CA GLY A 332 21.91 9.35 5.78
C GLY A 332 22.75 8.69 4.71
N PRO A 333 23.89 9.31 4.33
CA PRO A 333 24.76 8.82 3.26
C PRO A 333 25.49 7.51 3.59
N ASP A 334 25.43 7.03 4.83
CA ASP A 334 26.07 5.78 5.28
C ASP A 334 25.05 4.88 6.01
N ALA A 335 23.77 5.05 5.66
CA ALA A 335 22.63 4.34 6.27
C ALA A 335 22.81 2.81 6.21
N ARG A 336 23.36 2.31 5.10
CA ARG A 336 23.69 0.89 4.89
C ARG A 336 24.62 0.32 5.97
N ASN A 337 25.57 1.10 6.47
CA ASN A 337 26.51 0.66 7.51
C ASN A 337 26.00 0.96 8.92
N GLY A 338 24.70 1.20 9.07
CA GLY A 338 24.06 1.52 10.34
C GLY A 338 24.40 2.91 10.88
N LYS A 339 25.00 3.79 10.05
CA LYS A 339 25.33 5.18 10.40
C LYS A 339 24.34 6.15 9.76
N GLY A 340 23.69 6.94 10.59
CA GLY A 340 22.71 7.92 10.12
C GLY A 340 21.79 8.36 11.25
N ILE A 341 20.80 9.17 10.88
CA ILE A 341 19.71 9.54 11.76
C ILE A 341 18.72 8.38 11.75
N ARG A 342 18.62 7.68 12.86
CA ARG A 342 17.59 6.67 13.11
C ARG A 342 16.35 7.39 13.62
N MET A 343 15.22 6.93 13.13
CA MET A 343 13.92 7.38 13.57
C MET A 343 12.95 6.19 13.55
N CYS A 344 11.82 6.37 14.19
CA CYS A 344 10.71 5.46 14.06
C CYS A 344 9.37 6.21 14.03
N CYS A 345 8.33 5.56 13.54
CA CYS A 345 6.98 6.10 13.61
C CYS A 345 5.93 5.00 13.79
N TRP A 346 4.84 5.32 14.46
CA TRP A 346 3.67 4.46 14.61
C TRP A 346 2.43 5.30 14.86
N GLY A 347 1.24 4.72 14.70
CA GLY A 347 -0.02 5.38 15.03
C GLY A 347 -1.11 5.12 14.03
N ARG A 348 -2.11 6.00 13.99
CA ARG A 348 -3.35 5.80 13.27
C ARG A 348 -3.58 6.87 12.21
N VAL A 349 -4.21 6.45 11.12
CA VAL A 349 -4.71 7.33 10.07
C VAL A 349 -6.16 6.95 9.78
N ASP A 350 -7.05 7.94 9.83
CA ASP A 350 -8.46 7.78 9.53
C ASP A 350 -8.80 8.55 8.23
N PRO A 351 -8.81 7.86 7.07
CA PRO A 351 -9.14 8.48 5.79
C PRO A 351 -10.61 8.93 5.72
N THR A 352 -11.50 8.36 6.54
CA THR A 352 -12.94 8.65 6.48
C THR A 352 -13.31 9.95 7.17
N ARG A 353 -12.47 10.42 8.10
CA ARG A 353 -12.69 11.66 8.87
C ARG A 353 -11.80 12.80 8.41
N GLY A 354 -11.80 13.09 7.10
CA GLY A 354 -10.96 14.16 6.55
C GLY A 354 -9.47 13.81 6.59
N ASN A 355 -9.14 12.51 6.53
CA ASN A 355 -7.77 12.02 6.46
C ASN A 355 -6.91 12.44 7.66
N THR A 356 -7.48 12.33 8.86
CA THR A 356 -6.83 12.67 10.12
C THR A 356 -5.73 11.68 10.49
N VAL A 357 -4.62 12.20 10.98
CA VAL A 357 -3.46 11.46 11.47
C VAL A 357 -3.37 11.67 12.98
N ASP A 358 -3.15 10.58 13.71
CA ASP A 358 -2.75 10.59 15.12
C ASP A 358 -1.59 9.60 15.28
N ALA A 359 -0.38 10.12 15.14
CA ALA A 359 0.84 9.33 15.09
C ALA A 359 1.90 9.84 16.07
N THR A 360 2.94 9.07 16.24
CA THR A 360 4.12 9.45 17.01
C THR A 360 5.36 9.21 16.16
N ILE A 361 6.24 10.20 16.12
CA ILE A 361 7.59 10.06 15.58
C ILE A 361 8.55 9.91 16.76
N GLY A 362 9.31 8.84 16.76
CA GLY A 362 10.34 8.56 17.74
C GLY A 362 11.73 8.88 17.20
N VAL A 363 12.57 9.50 18.05
CA VAL A 363 14.03 9.56 17.84
C VAL A 363 14.71 8.65 18.87
N PRO A 364 15.24 7.49 18.47
CA PRO A 364 15.95 6.58 19.37
C PRO A 364 17.19 7.24 20.00
N SER A 365 17.58 6.75 21.19
CA SER A 365 18.75 7.22 21.95
C SER A 365 20.03 7.31 21.11
N SER A 366 20.26 6.36 20.20
CA SER A 366 21.42 6.35 19.30
C SER A 366 21.55 7.63 18.46
N SER A 367 20.43 8.24 18.07
CA SER A 367 20.42 9.47 17.26
C SER A 367 20.40 10.75 18.09
N LEU A 368 20.16 10.64 19.39
CA LEU A 368 20.28 11.72 20.36
C LEU A 368 21.71 11.86 20.91
N ALA A 369 22.50 10.79 20.90
CA ALA A 369 23.88 10.79 21.40
C ALA A 369 24.77 11.92 20.85
N PRO A 370 24.72 12.30 19.55
CA PRO A 370 25.47 13.44 19.02
C PRO A 370 25.13 14.80 19.65
N LEU A 371 23.94 14.96 20.25
CA LEU A 371 23.54 16.16 21.00
C LEU A 371 24.16 16.23 22.40
N GLY A 372 24.97 15.23 22.77
CA GLY A 372 25.50 15.06 24.12
C GLY A 372 24.57 14.26 25.04
N LEU A 373 23.48 13.69 24.51
CA LEU A 373 22.57 12.84 25.25
C LEU A 373 23.07 11.38 25.31
N ARG A 374 24.05 11.12 26.18
CA ARG A 374 24.69 9.81 26.36
C ARG A 374 23.98 8.96 27.43
N ASP A 375 24.33 7.69 27.57
CA ASP A 375 23.85 6.84 28.68
C ASP A 375 22.32 6.75 28.84
N LEU A 376 21.57 7.07 27.78
CA LEU A 376 20.14 6.80 27.71
C LEU A 376 19.94 5.28 27.53
N PRO A 377 18.87 4.70 28.10
CA PRO A 377 18.51 3.31 27.84
C PRO A 377 18.47 3.00 26.33
N GLU A 378 18.87 1.79 25.93
CA GLU A 378 18.89 1.39 24.52
C GLU A 378 17.49 1.43 23.87
N ASP A 379 16.45 1.19 24.67
CA ASP A 379 15.04 1.24 24.28
C ASP A 379 14.41 2.63 24.42
N PHE A 380 15.17 3.63 24.90
CA PHE A 380 14.67 4.99 25.01
C PHE A 380 14.40 5.60 23.64
N VAL A 381 13.20 6.16 23.50
CA VAL A 381 12.74 6.86 22.30
C VAL A 381 12.19 8.21 22.70
N PHE A 382 12.73 9.28 22.12
CA PHE A 382 12.17 10.62 22.24
C PHE A 382 10.96 10.75 21.32
N ALA A 383 9.76 10.71 21.91
CA ALA A 383 8.49 10.74 21.20
C ALA A 383 8.02 12.17 20.90
N ILE A 384 7.64 12.40 19.63
CA ILE A 384 7.07 13.64 19.10
C ILE A 384 5.68 13.29 18.55
N PRO A 385 4.58 13.74 19.19
CA PRO A 385 3.24 13.49 18.68
C PRO A 385 3.02 14.25 17.37
N VAL A 386 2.27 13.62 16.47
CA VAL A 386 1.90 14.14 15.14
C VAL A 386 0.39 14.05 15.02
N ARG A 387 -0.26 15.18 14.75
CA ARG A 387 -1.71 15.27 14.60
C ARG A 387 -2.09 15.98 13.31
N GLY A 388 -3.36 16.19 13.03
CA GLY A 388 -3.82 16.97 11.86
C GLY A 388 -4.17 16.07 10.68
N SER A 389 -4.01 16.56 9.45
CA SER A 389 -4.33 15.78 8.23
C SER A 389 -3.08 15.14 7.64
N SER A 390 -3.22 14.11 6.79
CA SER A 390 -2.05 13.50 6.15
C SER A 390 -1.34 14.44 5.16
N GLN A 391 -2.01 15.50 4.69
CA GLN A 391 -1.42 16.50 3.80
C GLN A 391 -0.74 17.63 4.58
N GLN A 392 -1.29 17.97 5.75
CA GLN A 392 -0.78 18.99 6.65
C GLN A 392 -0.67 18.42 8.07
N PRO A 393 0.29 17.51 8.31
CA PRO A 393 0.52 17.01 9.66
C PRO A 393 1.08 18.15 10.54
N ASP A 394 0.48 18.31 11.70
CA ASP A 394 0.89 19.25 12.75
C ASP A 394 1.86 18.56 13.70
N PHE A 395 2.97 19.24 13.96
CA PHE A 395 4.06 18.77 14.81
C PHE A 395 4.36 19.85 15.83
N ASP A 396 4.28 19.50 17.11
CA ASP A 396 4.67 20.42 18.19
C ASP A 396 6.21 20.44 18.36
N PHE A 397 6.91 20.93 17.33
CA PHE A 397 8.37 21.04 17.34
C PHE A 397 8.88 22.00 18.42
N VAL A 398 8.07 22.98 18.82
CA VAL A 398 8.43 23.93 19.88
C VAL A 398 8.49 23.22 21.22
N ARG A 399 7.45 22.44 21.56
CA ARG A 399 7.45 21.61 22.77
C ARG A 399 8.53 20.54 22.70
N ALA A 400 8.71 19.89 21.54
CA ALA A 400 9.76 18.90 21.35
C ALA A 400 11.16 19.51 21.59
N GLY A 401 11.46 20.65 20.98
CA GLY A 401 12.73 21.38 21.16
C GLY A 401 12.97 21.78 22.61
N LYS A 402 11.93 22.27 23.31
CA LYS A 402 12.02 22.59 24.74
C LYS A 402 12.35 21.35 25.58
N ARG A 403 11.62 20.24 25.38
CA ARG A 403 11.87 18.96 26.09
C ARG A 403 13.28 18.45 25.85
N LEU A 404 13.74 18.50 24.60
CA LEU A 404 15.07 18.06 24.21
C LEU A 404 16.15 18.94 24.86
N GLY A 405 15.97 20.27 24.85
CA GLY A 405 16.85 21.21 25.53
C GLY A 405 16.92 20.97 27.03
N GLU A 406 15.78 20.74 27.69
CA GLU A 406 15.71 20.38 29.10
C GLU A 406 16.48 19.09 29.40
N MET A 407 16.35 18.05 28.56
CA MET A 407 17.13 16.80 28.69
C MET A 407 18.63 17.06 28.58
N VAL A 408 19.07 17.85 27.59
CA VAL A 408 20.49 18.17 27.39
C VAL A 408 21.06 18.93 28.59
N VAL A 409 20.33 19.93 29.09
CA VAL A 409 20.75 20.71 30.27
C VAL A 409 20.81 19.81 31.50
N LYS A 410 19.77 19.01 31.76
CA LYS A 410 19.74 18.06 32.89
C LYS A 410 20.93 17.12 32.85
N GLN A 411 21.22 16.54 31.70
CA GLN A 411 22.34 15.62 31.56
C GLN A 411 23.70 16.28 31.76
N ARG A 412 23.90 17.49 31.23
CA ARG A 412 25.14 18.25 31.46
C ARG A 412 25.32 18.57 32.95
N VAL A 413 24.25 18.94 33.65
CA VAL A 413 24.27 19.21 35.10
C VAL A 413 24.55 17.94 35.89
N THR A 414 23.88 16.82 35.59
CA THR A 414 24.10 15.54 36.31
C THR A 414 25.49 14.96 36.05
N ASN A 415 26.03 15.11 34.84
CA ASN A 415 27.38 14.64 34.52
C ASN A 415 28.47 15.53 35.14
N GLY A 416 28.21 16.84 35.29
CA GLY A 416 29.13 17.75 35.98
C GLY A 416 29.07 17.66 37.51
N LEU A 417 27.92 17.28 38.08
CA LEU A 417 27.66 17.28 39.53
C LEU A 417 26.90 16.00 39.94
N PRO A 418 27.59 14.88 40.21
CA PRO A 418 26.98 13.58 40.50
C PRO A 418 25.96 13.61 41.65
N PHE A 419 26.13 14.49 42.64
CA PHE A 419 25.22 14.63 43.78
C PHE A 419 23.81 15.11 43.39
N MET A 420 23.66 15.78 42.25
CA MET A 420 22.35 16.26 41.77
C MET A 420 21.46 15.14 41.22
N ARG A 421 22.01 13.95 40.94
CA ARG A 421 21.27 12.81 40.34
C ARG A 421 20.07 12.37 41.18
N GLY A 422 20.19 12.42 42.52
CA GLY A 422 19.11 12.05 43.43
C GLY A 422 17.91 13.01 43.40
N ILE A 423 18.16 14.31 43.23
CA ILE A 423 17.10 15.34 43.19
C ILE A 423 16.24 15.17 41.94
N PHE A 424 16.87 14.89 40.79
CA PHE A 424 16.14 14.69 39.53
C PHE A 424 15.33 13.39 39.51
N GLN A 425 15.84 12.30 40.08
CA GLN A 425 15.07 11.04 40.20
C GLN A 425 13.82 11.22 41.07
N GLN A 426 13.93 12.00 42.15
CA GLN A 426 12.80 12.29 43.03
C GLN A 426 11.74 13.16 42.34
N GLN A 427 12.16 14.10 41.49
CA GLN A 427 11.25 14.95 40.71
C GLN A 427 10.54 14.18 39.59
N GLU A 428 11.21 13.21 38.95
CA GLU A 428 10.57 12.31 37.98
C GLU A 428 9.52 11.41 38.61
N GLN A 429 9.79 10.84 39.80
CA GLN A 429 8.79 10.04 40.51
C GLN A 429 7.57 10.88 40.93
N LYS A 430 7.78 12.15 41.35
CA LYS A 430 6.69 13.05 41.73
C LYS A 430 5.83 13.45 40.52
N ASN A 431 6.44 13.61 39.34
CA ASN A 431 5.72 13.93 38.11
C ASN A 431 4.93 12.73 37.54
N LYS A 432 5.31 11.47 37.86
CA LYS A 432 4.55 10.28 37.47
C LYS A 432 3.16 10.18 38.13
N GLY A 433 2.91 10.92 39.21
CA GLY A 433 1.63 10.85 39.94
C GLY A 433 0.54 11.85 39.51
N GLY A 434 0.84 12.81 38.62
CA GLY A 434 -0.04 13.99 38.43
C GLY A 434 -0.43 14.37 37.01
N ARG A 435 -0.02 13.62 35.97
CA ARG A 435 -0.34 13.96 34.58
C ARG A 435 -0.96 12.77 33.85
N THR A 436 -2.23 12.93 33.50
CA THR A 436 -3.07 12.00 32.73
C THR A 436 -2.69 11.89 31.26
N ASP A 437 -1.69 12.65 30.79
CA ASP A 437 -1.10 12.50 29.46
C ASP A 437 0.01 11.43 29.52
N ALA A 438 -0.36 10.20 29.93
CA ALA A 438 0.58 9.08 29.86
C ALA A 438 1.06 8.98 28.41
N GLU A 439 2.37 9.12 28.19
CA GLU A 439 2.94 8.94 26.86
C GLU A 439 2.52 7.57 26.35
N PRO A 440 2.03 7.48 25.10
CA PRO A 440 1.62 6.20 24.55
C PRO A 440 2.81 5.23 24.63
N PRO A 441 2.56 3.97 25.01
CA PRO A 441 3.64 3.00 25.11
C PRO A 441 4.37 2.88 23.77
N VAL A 442 5.69 2.97 23.80
CA VAL A 442 6.53 2.83 22.61
C VAL A 442 6.47 1.37 22.16
N PRO A 443 6.00 1.06 20.94
CA PRO A 443 6.00 -0.31 20.46
C PRO A 443 7.45 -0.83 20.33
N PRO A 444 7.68 -2.14 20.54
CA PRO A 444 9.00 -2.72 20.38
C PRO A 444 9.51 -2.56 18.94
N ALA A 445 10.83 -2.40 18.78
CA ALA A 445 11.46 -2.27 17.47
C ALA A 445 11.29 -3.53 16.62
N GLN A 446 11.13 -3.36 15.30
CA GLN A 446 11.04 -4.48 14.37
C GLN A 446 12.43 -5.00 13.99
N ARG A 447 12.93 -6.00 14.72
CA ARG A 447 14.21 -6.67 14.43
C ARG A 447 14.00 -7.94 13.57
N PRO A 448 15.01 -8.37 12.78
CA PRO A 448 16.32 -7.72 12.58
C PRO A 448 16.22 -6.46 11.73
N PHE A 449 17.10 -5.48 11.97
CA PHE A 449 17.17 -4.32 11.10
C PHE A 449 17.89 -4.66 9.79
N PRO A 450 17.44 -4.18 8.63
CA PRO A 450 18.10 -4.43 7.34
C PRO A 450 19.56 -3.94 7.28
N TRP A 451 19.89 -2.91 8.05
CA TRP A 451 21.24 -2.33 8.15
C TRP A 451 22.11 -2.96 9.26
N GLU A 452 21.61 -3.98 9.95
CA GLU A 452 22.44 -4.80 10.83
C GLU A 452 23.12 -5.91 9.99
N LYS A 453 24.44 -6.07 10.15
CA LYS A 453 25.32 -6.85 9.27
C LYS A 453 24.74 -8.21 8.84
N GLY A 454 24.74 -8.46 7.52
CA GLY A 454 24.59 -9.81 6.93
C GLY A 454 23.23 -10.19 6.38
N LEU A 455 22.28 -9.26 6.24
CA LEU A 455 20.92 -9.52 5.74
C LEU A 455 20.52 -8.72 4.48
N ALA A 456 21.45 -7.96 3.90
CA ALA A 456 21.24 -7.15 2.68
C ALA A 456 22.21 -7.55 1.57
#